data_AF-A0A9C5ZF20-F1
#
_entry.id   AF-A0A9C5ZF20-F1
#
_cell.length_a   1.000
_cell.length_b   1.000
_cell.length_c   1.000
_cell.angle_alpha   90.00
_cell.angle_beta   90.00
_cell.angle_gamma   90.00
#
_symmetry.space_group_name_H-M   'P 1'
#
loop_
_entity.id
_entity.type
_entity.pdbx_description
1 polymer ?
#
loop_
_entity_poly.entity_id
_entity_poly.type
_entity_poly.pdbx_seq_one_letter_code
_entity_poly.pdbx_strand_id
1 'polypeptide(L)'
;MAAEIKPAQRNNNRFSTKKPELLSKLEGSGDDINAAILIPGENGVISVSDDKTVRIRLKRDSGQYWPSICQYMPSGCTCIGYVQDTRQLYIGQENGTITQYILSEDCNRLSFVRDYLAHQARIVNVVFSQAHNWILSCSKDKTVGYHCAETARRIGVYNFETSCTALQFDSLAKYAFVGDHAGQITMLKCDLQGVQLITTFKGHTASVRCLKWVEGPQLLFSGSCDLSVIVWDVGGTRGTIYELIIKIN
;
A
#
# COMPACT_ATOMS: atom_id res chain seq x y z
N MET A 1 -23.64 -39.82 3.07
CA MET A 1 -22.79 -40.03 4.27
C MET A 1 -22.29 -38.64 4.66
N ALA A 2 -22.90 -38.03 5.69
CA ALA A 2 -22.71 -36.63 6.04
C ALA A 2 -21.41 -36.43 6.84
N ALA A 3 -20.61 -35.44 6.49
CA ALA A 3 -19.39 -35.09 7.21
C ALA A 3 -19.72 -34.11 8.34
N GLU A 4 -19.57 -34.57 9.59
CA GLU A 4 -19.63 -33.74 10.79
C GLU A 4 -18.43 -32.79 10.88
N ILE A 5 -18.70 -31.51 11.10
CA ILE A 5 -17.68 -30.50 11.38
C ILE A 5 -17.37 -30.57 12.88
N LYS A 6 -16.16 -31.04 13.24
CA LYS A 6 -15.66 -30.93 14.62
C LYS A 6 -15.24 -29.47 14.88
N PRO A 7 -15.69 -28.83 15.98
CA PRO A 7 -15.24 -27.49 16.32
C PRO A 7 -13.78 -27.53 16.74
N ALA A 8 -12.96 -26.66 16.14
CA ALA A 8 -11.57 -26.47 16.53
C ALA A 8 -11.49 -26.02 18.00
N GLN A 9 -10.61 -26.66 18.78
CA GLN A 9 -10.35 -26.28 20.16
C GLN A 9 -9.86 -24.82 20.22
N ARG A 10 -10.64 -23.96 20.90
CA ARG A 10 -10.28 -22.58 21.21
C ARG A 10 -9.04 -22.55 22.12
N ASN A 11 -7.87 -22.31 21.53
CA ASN A 11 -6.71 -21.84 22.29
C ASN A 11 -6.94 -20.38 22.69
N ASN A 12 -7.46 -20.20 23.90
CA ASN A 12 -8.04 -18.97 24.42
C ASN A 12 -7.04 -17.90 24.91
N ASN A 13 -5.78 -17.87 24.47
CA ASN A 13 -4.76 -16.96 25.04
C ASN A 13 -3.75 -16.39 24.04
N ARG A 14 -4.21 -15.74 22.95
CA ARG A 14 -3.29 -15.09 21.98
C ARG A 14 -3.48 -13.60 21.73
N PHE A 15 -4.45 -12.96 22.35
CA PHE A 15 -4.62 -11.51 22.23
C PHE A 15 -4.25 -10.84 23.55
N SER A 16 -3.15 -10.09 23.54
CA SER A 16 -2.82 -9.15 24.62
C SER A 16 -4.02 -8.23 24.83
N THR A 17 -4.65 -8.31 26.00
CA THR A 17 -5.80 -7.49 26.40
C THR A 17 -5.42 -6.05 26.75
N LYS A 18 -4.16 -5.66 26.54
CA LYS A 18 -3.72 -4.28 26.75
C LYS A 18 -4.48 -3.38 25.78
N LYS A 19 -5.27 -2.47 26.34
CA LYS A 19 -5.94 -1.42 25.57
C LYS A 19 -4.87 -0.61 24.82
N PRO A 20 -5.14 -0.19 23.58
CA PRO A 20 -4.24 0.67 22.86
C PRO A 20 -4.05 1.98 23.65
N GLU A 21 -2.80 2.37 23.84
CA GLU A 21 -2.42 3.61 24.52
C GLU A 21 -1.88 4.60 23.50
N LEU A 22 -2.27 5.87 23.62
CA LEU A 22 -1.74 6.94 22.81
C LEU A 22 -0.29 7.22 23.25
N LEU A 23 0.68 6.76 22.45
CA LEU A 23 2.10 6.99 22.74
C LEU A 23 2.57 8.39 22.38
N SER A 24 2.12 8.94 21.25
CA SER A 24 2.55 10.25 20.75
C SER A 24 1.56 10.79 19.73
N LYS A 25 1.36 12.12 19.70
CA LYS A 25 0.59 12.85 18.68
C LYS A 25 1.54 13.75 17.90
N LEU A 26 1.56 13.61 16.58
CA LEU A 26 2.43 14.38 15.68
C LEU A 26 1.63 15.48 15.00
N GLU A 27 1.88 16.73 15.34
CA GLU A 27 1.15 17.88 14.82
C GLU A 27 1.95 18.67 13.79
N GLY A 28 1.29 19.65 13.15
CA GLY A 28 1.90 20.64 12.28
C GLY A 28 1.72 20.42 10.77
N SER A 29 1.12 19.31 10.34
CA SER A 29 0.68 19.16 8.95
C SER A 29 -0.43 20.17 8.64
N GLY A 30 -0.34 20.83 7.48
CA GLY A 30 -1.29 21.91 7.12
C GLY A 30 -2.61 21.41 6.53
N ASP A 31 -2.68 20.12 6.20
CA ASP A 31 -3.81 19.48 5.54
C ASP A 31 -3.83 17.97 5.87
N ASP A 32 -4.72 17.22 5.21
CA ASP A 32 -4.91 15.79 5.38
C ASP A 32 -3.63 14.98 5.12
N ILE A 33 -3.30 14.10 6.07
CA ILE A 33 -2.18 13.16 5.95
C ILE A 33 -2.70 11.91 5.24
N ASN A 34 -2.22 11.68 4.02
CA ASN A 34 -2.68 10.58 3.19
C ASN A 34 -2.01 9.25 3.54
N ALA A 35 -0.73 9.29 3.92
CA ALA A 35 -0.01 8.08 4.32
C ALA A 35 1.11 8.41 5.31
N ALA A 36 1.40 7.44 6.18
CA ALA A 36 2.53 7.49 7.09
C ALA A 36 3.14 6.09 7.23
N ILE A 37 4.46 6.05 7.34
CA ILE A 37 5.24 4.83 7.53
C ILE A 37 6.27 5.04 8.65
N LEU A 38 6.55 3.97 9.38
CA LEU A 38 7.65 3.94 10.34
C LEU A 38 8.95 3.65 9.60
N ILE A 39 10.05 4.28 10.03
CA ILE A 39 11.39 3.95 9.56
C ILE A 39 11.89 2.77 10.39
N PRO A 40 12.07 1.57 9.84
CA PRO A 40 12.43 0.42 10.67
C PRO A 40 13.83 0.57 11.26
N GLY A 41 13.99 0.18 12.52
CA GLY A 41 15.25 0.33 13.27
C GLY A 41 15.51 1.75 13.79
N GLU A 42 14.76 2.75 13.32
CA GLU A 42 14.82 4.12 13.81
C GLU A 42 13.50 4.49 14.48
N ASN A 43 13.54 5.35 15.49
CA ASN A 43 12.31 5.90 16.06
C ASN A 43 11.79 7.05 15.16
N GLY A 44 11.54 6.76 13.89
CA GLY A 44 11.22 7.74 12.86
C GLY A 44 9.87 7.48 12.18
N VAL A 45 9.23 8.55 11.70
CA VAL A 45 8.00 8.52 10.90
C VAL A 45 8.20 9.34 9.65
N ILE A 46 7.83 8.79 8.50
CA ILE A 46 7.72 9.53 7.24
C ILE A 46 6.23 9.68 6.95
N SER A 47 5.78 10.90 6.69
CA SER A 47 4.39 11.20 6.38
C SER A 47 4.27 12.06 5.13
N VAL A 48 3.25 11.81 4.33
CA VAL A 48 2.90 12.56 3.13
C VAL A 48 1.50 13.16 3.27
N SER A 49 1.31 14.36 2.73
CA SER A 49 0.11 15.16 3.00
C SER A 49 -0.33 15.96 1.76
N ASP A 50 -1.62 16.33 1.75
CA ASP A 50 -2.22 17.18 0.72
C ASP A 50 -1.70 18.63 0.77
N ASP A 51 -1.06 19.04 1.88
CA ASP A 51 -0.29 20.31 2.00
C ASP A 51 0.99 20.36 1.14
N LYS A 52 1.17 19.36 0.25
CA LYS A 52 2.33 19.19 -0.65
C LYS A 52 3.64 19.00 0.09
N THR A 53 3.59 18.46 1.32
CA THR A 53 4.81 18.17 2.08
C THR A 53 5.04 16.69 2.30
N VAL A 54 6.32 16.31 2.23
CA VAL A 54 6.83 15.05 2.76
C VAL A 54 7.65 15.39 4.00
N ARG A 55 7.22 14.86 5.14
CA ARG A 55 7.83 15.16 6.44
C ARG A 55 8.45 13.92 7.03
N ILE A 56 9.67 14.07 7.52
CA ILE A 56 10.38 13.04 8.25
C ILE A 56 10.57 13.55 9.67
N ARG A 57 10.05 12.81 10.65
CA ARG A 57 10.12 13.17 12.06
C ARG A 57 10.86 12.07 12.82
N LEU A 58 11.87 12.44 13.60
CA LEU A 58 12.63 11.51 14.45
C LEU A 58 12.31 11.77 15.91
N LYS A 59 12.18 10.70 16.69
CA LYS A 59 12.06 10.76 18.15
C LYS A 59 13.42 11.10 18.74
N ARG A 60 13.46 12.19 19.53
CA ARG A 60 14.66 12.62 20.27
C ARG A 60 14.69 11.96 21.65
N ASP A 61 15.78 12.14 22.38
CA ASP A 61 15.97 11.60 23.73
C ASP A 61 14.94 12.11 24.73
N SER A 62 14.34 13.28 24.47
CA SER A 62 13.20 13.82 25.23
C SER A 62 11.91 13.01 25.07
N GLY A 63 11.91 11.99 24.20
CA GLY A 63 10.74 11.17 23.87
C GLY A 63 9.79 11.83 22.86
N GLN A 64 10.03 13.09 22.49
CA GLN A 64 9.22 13.82 21.52
C GLN A 64 9.75 13.63 20.10
N TYR A 65 8.83 13.61 19.13
CA TYR A 65 9.17 13.59 17.72
C TYR A 65 9.37 15.01 17.22
N TRP A 66 10.48 15.23 16.52
CA TRP A 66 10.84 16.51 15.95
C TRP A 66 10.95 16.42 14.43
N PRO A 67 10.52 17.44 13.68
CA PRO A 67 10.72 17.50 12.25
C PRO A 67 12.21 17.53 11.94
N SER A 68 12.66 16.53 11.19
CA SER A 68 14.01 16.42 10.65
C SER A 68 14.07 17.00 9.23
N ILE A 69 13.10 16.61 8.40
CA ILE A 69 12.95 17.07 7.01
C ILE A 69 11.52 17.52 6.77
N CYS A 70 11.36 18.61 6.05
CA CYS A 70 10.10 19.04 5.43
C CYS A 70 10.37 19.38 3.96
N GLN A 71 10.14 18.40 3.09
CA GLN A 71 10.33 18.55 1.64
C GLN A 71 9.03 19.03 1.00
N TYR A 72 9.10 20.10 0.22
CA TYR A 72 7.97 20.57 -0.58
C TYR A 72 7.94 19.87 -1.94
N MET A 73 6.73 19.56 -2.38
CA MET A 73 6.43 18.85 -3.61
C MET A 73 5.59 19.73 -4.56
N PRO A 74 5.62 19.48 -5.89
CA PRO A 74 4.82 20.24 -6.85
C PRO A 74 3.30 20.09 -6.67
N SER A 75 2.85 18.93 -6.19
CA SER A 75 1.43 18.56 -6.02
C SER A 75 1.20 17.82 -4.69
N GLY A 76 -0.07 17.68 -4.28
CA GLY A 76 -0.46 16.99 -3.05
C GLY A 76 0.05 15.55 -3.05
N CYS A 77 0.56 15.09 -1.91
CA CYS A 77 1.25 13.80 -1.82
C CYS A 77 0.30 12.73 -1.28
N THR A 78 0.01 11.72 -2.08
CA THR A 78 -1.17 10.86 -1.89
C THR A 78 -0.83 9.46 -1.41
N CYS A 79 0.38 8.98 -1.68
CA CYS A 79 0.86 7.69 -1.20
C CYS A 79 2.38 7.68 -1.10
N ILE A 80 2.91 6.73 -0.33
CA ILE A 80 4.35 6.56 -0.14
C ILE A 80 4.73 5.08 -0.17
N GLY A 81 5.78 4.76 -0.92
CA GLY A 81 6.50 3.50 -0.86
C GLY A 81 7.91 3.74 -0.31
N TYR A 82 8.37 2.90 0.62
CA TYR A 82 9.72 2.98 1.18
C TYR A 82 10.39 1.62 1.13
N VAL A 83 11.60 1.62 0.59
CA VAL A 83 12.47 0.46 0.53
C VAL A 83 13.57 0.66 1.57
N GLN A 84 13.51 -0.14 2.64
CA GLN A 84 14.40 0.02 3.78
C GLN A 84 15.87 -0.16 3.40
N ASP A 85 16.20 -1.22 2.65
CA ASP A 85 17.59 -1.59 2.35
C ASP A 85 18.33 -0.51 1.55
N THR A 86 17.63 0.14 0.61
CA THR A 86 18.20 1.18 -0.25
C THR A 86 17.88 2.60 0.23
N ARG A 87 17.08 2.73 1.30
CA ARG A 87 16.49 3.99 1.79
C ARG A 87 15.80 4.80 0.70
N GLN A 88 15.26 4.13 -0.31
CA GLN A 88 14.55 4.78 -1.41
C GLN A 88 13.10 5.04 -1.06
N LEU A 89 12.64 6.24 -1.39
CA LEU A 89 11.28 6.70 -1.19
C LEU A 89 10.64 6.96 -2.54
N TYR A 90 9.41 6.50 -2.71
CA TYR A 90 8.58 6.73 -3.87
C TYR A 90 7.32 7.44 -3.41
N ILE A 91 7.16 8.69 -3.82
CA ILE A 91 6.03 9.52 -3.42
C ILE A 91 5.10 9.65 -4.62
N GLY A 92 3.88 9.14 -4.49
CA GLY A 92 2.84 9.36 -5.48
C GLY A 92 2.14 10.70 -5.22
N GLN A 93 1.82 11.40 -6.32
CA GLN A 93 1.21 12.73 -6.26
C GLN A 93 -0.18 12.74 -6.91
N GLU A 94 -0.96 13.78 -6.59
CA GLU A 94 -2.29 13.97 -7.14
C GLU A 94 -2.29 14.25 -8.65
N ASN A 95 -1.22 14.85 -9.17
CA ASN A 95 -1.05 15.11 -10.60
C ASN A 95 -0.60 13.88 -11.43
N GLY A 96 -0.46 12.70 -10.82
CA GLY A 96 -0.04 11.48 -11.53
C GLY A 96 1.48 11.27 -11.65
N THR A 97 2.29 12.13 -11.02
CA THR A 97 3.75 11.97 -10.95
C THR A 97 4.15 11.12 -9.75
N ILE A 98 5.14 10.23 -9.92
CA ILE A 98 5.85 9.59 -8.82
C ILE A 98 7.22 10.24 -8.73
N THR A 99 7.61 10.71 -7.54
CA THR A 99 8.97 11.22 -7.32
C THR A 99 9.77 10.24 -6.48
N GLN A 100 10.98 9.93 -6.92
CA GLN A 100 11.93 9.12 -6.19
C GLN A 100 12.94 9.99 -5.44
N TYR A 101 13.13 9.66 -4.17
CA TYR A 101 14.18 10.20 -3.34
C TYR A 101 15.03 9.10 -2.69
N ILE A 102 16.22 9.47 -2.25
CA ILE A 102 17.04 8.68 -1.33
C ILE A 102 17.14 9.44 -0.02
N LEU A 103 16.78 8.77 1.07
CA LEU A 103 16.92 9.28 2.43
C LEU A 103 18.33 8.99 2.95
N SER A 104 19.02 10.02 3.47
CA SER A 104 20.32 9.84 4.11
C SER A 104 20.23 8.97 5.37
N GLU A 105 21.35 8.37 5.77
CA GLU A 105 21.43 7.51 6.95
C GLU A 105 21.06 8.23 8.25
N ASP A 106 21.38 9.52 8.34
CA ASP A 106 21.06 10.37 9.49
C ASP A 106 19.64 10.97 9.43
N CYS A 107 18.87 10.65 8.37
CA CYS A 107 17.51 11.15 8.15
C CYS A 107 17.38 12.68 8.20
N ASN A 108 18.45 13.41 7.84
CA ASN A 108 18.46 14.87 7.77
C ASN A 108 18.49 15.41 6.33
N ARG A 109 18.71 14.56 5.34
CA ARG A 109 18.71 14.95 3.93
C ARG A 109 17.87 14.00 3.08
N LEU A 110 17.05 14.59 2.23
CA LEU A 110 16.30 13.89 1.20
C LEU A 110 16.85 14.29 -0.18
N SER A 111 17.49 13.35 -0.87
CA SER A 111 18.14 13.62 -2.15
C SER A 111 17.23 13.21 -3.30
N PHE A 112 16.84 14.18 -4.14
CA PHE A 112 16.04 13.90 -5.33
C PHE A 112 16.82 12.99 -6.29
N VAL A 113 16.14 11.99 -6.83
CA VAL A 113 16.70 11.11 -7.86
C VAL A 113 16.07 11.42 -9.21
N ARG A 114 14.74 11.30 -9.32
CA ARG A 114 14.00 11.46 -10.58
C ARG A 114 12.48 11.47 -10.38
N ASP A 115 11.79 11.84 -11.45
CA ASP A 115 10.34 11.73 -11.58
C ASP A 115 9.91 10.67 -12.60
N TYR A 116 8.78 10.04 -12.35
CA TYR A 116 8.08 9.13 -13.26
C TYR A 116 6.73 9.77 -13.60
N LEU A 117 6.51 10.09 -14.87
CA LEU A 117 5.23 10.55 -15.40
C LEU A 117 4.30 9.33 -15.58
N ALA A 118 3.85 8.79 -14.45
CA ALA A 118 3.24 7.47 -14.41
C ALA A 118 1.77 7.47 -14.84
N HIS A 119 1.03 8.52 -14.48
CA HIS A 119 -0.42 8.57 -14.55
C HIS A 119 -0.93 9.95 -14.96
N GLN A 120 -2.21 10.01 -15.35
CA GLN A 120 -2.89 11.27 -15.71
C GLN A 120 -3.80 11.80 -14.59
N ALA A 121 -3.90 11.07 -13.49
CA ALA A 121 -4.70 11.43 -12.32
C ALA A 121 -4.04 10.94 -11.03
N ARG A 122 -4.68 11.26 -9.90
CA ARG A 122 -4.25 10.92 -8.55
C ARG A 122 -3.78 9.47 -8.42
N ILE A 123 -2.51 9.33 -8.04
CA ILE A 123 -1.94 8.04 -7.68
C ILE A 123 -2.54 7.59 -6.36
N VAL A 124 -2.97 6.34 -6.33
CA VAL A 124 -3.63 5.73 -5.17
C VAL A 124 -2.63 4.95 -4.34
N ASN A 125 -1.71 4.25 -4.99
CA ASN A 125 -0.61 3.59 -4.30
C ASN A 125 0.59 3.38 -5.24
N VAL A 126 1.76 3.19 -4.64
CA VAL A 126 3.01 2.88 -5.32
C VAL A 126 3.75 1.79 -4.56
N VAL A 127 4.25 0.80 -5.31
CA VAL A 127 5.00 -0.33 -4.77
C VAL A 127 6.24 -0.56 -5.60
N PHE A 128 7.36 -0.77 -4.93
CA PHE A 128 8.60 -1.17 -5.56
C PHE A 128 8.76 -2.69 -5.52
N SER A 129 9.09 -3.28 -6.67
CA SER A 129 9.37 -4.71 -6.82
C SER A 129 10.87 -4.91 -7.05
N GLN A 130 11.56 -5.46 -6.04
CA GLN A 130 13.00 -5.75 -6.11
C GLN A 130 13.34 -6.79 -7.19
N ALA A 131 12.46 -7.76 -7.43
CA ALA A 131 12.73 -8.88 -8.33
C ALA A 131 12.92 -8.46 -9.79
N HIS A 132 12.23 -7.41 -10.22
CA HIS A 132 12.31 -6.89 -11.60
C HIS A 132 12.87 -5.46 -11.66
N ASN A 133 13.18 -4.87 -10.50
CA ASN A 133 13.53 -3.46 -10.37
C ASN A 133 12.44 -2.55 -10.97
N TRP A 134 11.19 -2.85 -10.63
CA TRP A 134 10.01 -2.17 -11.16
C TRP A 134 9.33 -1.29 -10.12
N ILE A 135 8.73 -0.21 -10.58
CA ILE A 135 7.79 0.59 -9.80
C ILE A 135 6.41 0.34 -10.37
N LEU A 136 5.56 -0.29 -9.56
CA LEU A 136 4.16 -0.53 -9.82
C LEU A 136 3.33 0.58 -9.16
N SER A 137 2.41 1.17 -9.91
CA SER A 137 1.53 2.21 -9.39
C SER A 137 0.12 2.02 -9.90
N CYS A 138 -0.86 2.33 -9.06
CA CYS A 138 -2.28 2.34 -9.45
C CYS A 138 -2.86 3.75 -9.26
N SER A 139 -3.82 4.11 -10.11
CA SER A 139 -4.36 5.48 -10.15
C SER A 139 -5.87 5.52 -10.36
N LYS A 140 -6.45 6.66 -10.02
CA LYS A 140 -7.83 7.01 -10.36
C LYS A 140 -8.06 7.16 -11.88
N ASP A 141 -7.00 7.22 -12.69
CA ASP A 141 -7.08 7.19 -14.16
C ASP A 141 -7.47 5.81 -14.73
N LYS A 142 -7.79 4.84 -13.86
CA LYS A 142 -8.19 3.47 -14.19
C LYS A 142 -7.06 2.63 -14.74
N THR A 143 -5.81 2.98 -14.43
CA THR A 143 -4.66 2.23 -14.91
C THR A 143 -3.74 1.79 -13.78
N VAL A 144 -3.06 0.67 -14.03
CA VAL A 144 -1.85 0.27 -13.32
C VAL A 144 -0.67 0.45 -14.25
N GLY A 145 0.21 1.40 -13.90
CA GLY A 145 1.45 1.65 -14.61
C GLY A 145 2.59 0.84 -14.00
N TYR A 146 3.52 0.39 -14.84
CA TYR A 146 4.76 -0.22 -14.37
C TYR A 146 5.96 0.36 -15.12
N HIS A 147 6.95 0.81 -14.35
CA HIS A 147 8.11 1.54 -14.82
C HIS A 147 9.40 0.83 -14.42
N CYS A 148 10.42 0.97 -15.25
CA CYS A 148 11.77 0.56 -14.90
C CYS A 148 12.33 1.57 -13.88
N ALA A 149 12.68 1.12 -12.68
CA ALA A 149 13.16 2.01 -11.63
C ALA A 149 14.50 2.67 -12.01
N GLU A 150 15.36 1.96 -12.74
CA GLU A 150 16.69 2.44 -13.15
C GLU A 150 16.66 3.50 -14.27
N THR A 151 15.70 3.43 -15.20
CA THR A 151 15.64 4.32 -16.37
C THR A 151 14.47 5.29 -16.35
N ALA A 152 13.54 5.14 -15.40
CA ALA A 152 12.25 5.84 -15.37
C ALA A 152 11.35 5.65 -16.60
N ARG A 153 11.71 4.74 -17.51
CA ARG A 153 10.88 4.42 -18.67
C ARG A 153 9.67 3.61 -18.26
N ARG A 154 8.51 3.97 -18.79
CA ARG A 154 7.29 3.17 -18.72
C ARG A 154 7.49 1.90 -19.53
N ILE A 155 7.36 0.75 -18.87
CA ILE A 155 7.46 -0.56 -19.52
C ILE A 155 6.10 -0.93 -20.10
N GLY A 156 5.01 -0.64 -19.36
CA GLY A 156 3.67 -0.83 -19.88
C GLY A 156 2.58 -0.34 -18.94
N VAL A 157 1.37 -0.78 -19.23
CA VAL A 157 0.15 -0.42 -18.52
C VAL A 157 -0.87 -1.53 -18.58
N TYR A 158 -1.60 -1.73 -17.50
CA TYR A 158 -2.81 -2.52 -17.48
C TYR A 158 -4.01 -1.58 -17.22
N ASN A 159 -5.06 -1.71 -18.04
CA ASN A 159 -6.24 -0.84 -17.98
C ASN A 159 -7.39 -1.57 -17.28
N PHE A 160 -8.11 -0.81 -16.45
CA PHE A 160 -9.32 -1.25 -15.74
C PHE A 160 -10.54 -0.52 -16.30
N GLU A 161 -11.71 -1.10 -16.08
CA GLU A 161 -12.99 -0.45 -16.44
C GLU A 161 -13.34 0.68 -15.46
N THR A 162 -12.91 0.54 -14.20
CA THR A 162 -13.17 1.51 -13.12
C THR A 162 -11.89 1.98 -12.44
N SER A 163 -11.99 3.03 -11.63
CA SER A 163 -10.84 3.63 -10.97
C SER A 163 -10.27 2.70 -9.91
N CYS A 164 -8.93 2.63 -9.84
CA CYS A 164 -8.26 1.86 -8.80
C CYS A 164 -8.45 2.54 -7.45
N THR A 165 -8.52 1.76 -6.38
CA THR A 165 -8.78 2.25 -5.01
C THR A 165 -7.82 1.67 -3.98
N ALA A 166 -7.18 0.55 -4.28
CA ALA A 166 -6.14 -0.05 -3.45
C ALA A 166 -5.16 -0.88 -4.32
N LEU A 167 -3.93 -1.05 -3.82
CA LEU A 167 -2.93 -1.93 -4.42
C LEU A 167 -2.09 -2.57 -3.31
N GLN A 168 -1.81 -3.86 -3.44
CA GLN A 168 -0.85 -4.63 -2.65
C GLN A 168 -0.02 -5.50 -3.60
N PHE A 169 1.17 -5.91 -3.16
CA PHE A 169 2.06 -6.75 -3.95
C PHE A 169 2.61 -7.89 -3.10
N ASP A 170 2.66 -9.07 -3.69
CA ASP A 170 3.39 -10.23 -3.18
C ASP A 170 4.77 -10.23 -3.83
N SER A 171 5.81 -10.02 -3.02
CA SER A 171 7.19 -9.93 -3.49
C SER A 171 7.76 -11.28 -3.95
N LEU A 172 7.27 -12.37 -3.36
CA LEU A 172 7.72 -13.74 -3.62
C LEU A 172 7.06 -14.31 -4.88
N ALA A 173 5.73 -14.27 -4.94
CA ALA A 173 4.96 -14.82 -6.06
C ALA A 173 4.80 -13.83 -7.23
N LYS A 174 5.14 -12.56 -7.00
CA LYS A 174 5.09 -11.46 -7.99
C LYS A 174 3.67 -11.18 -8.49
N TYR A 175 2.71 -11.25 -7.57
CA TYR A 175 1.32 -10.90 -7.84
C TYR A 175 1.01 -9.51 -7.30
N ALA A 176 0.37 -8.68 -8.11
CA ALA A 176 -0.25 -7.43 -7.69
C ALA A 176 -1.75 -7.67 -7.49
N PHE A 177 -2.27 -7.22 -6.35
CA PHE A 177 -3.70 -7.23 -6.04
C PHE A 177 -4.21 -5.80 -6.11
N VAL A 178 -5.19 -5.55 -6.98
CA VAL A 178 -5.71 -4.20 -7.24
C VAL A 178 -7.20 -4.20 -6.95
N GLY A 179 -7.63 -3.37 -6.00
CA GLY A 179 -9.05 -3.13 -5.72
C GLY A 179 -9.56 -1.98 -6.57
N ASP A 180 -10.83 -2.03 -6.94
CA ASP A 180 -11.48 -1.00 -7.74
C ASP A 180 -12.77 -0.45 -7.11
N HIS A 181 -13.31 0.61 -7.74
CA HIS A 181 -14.53 1.28 -7.28
C HIS A 181 -15.81 0.45 -7.49
N ALA A 182 -15.76 -0.58 -8.33
CA ALA A 182 -16.90 -1.48 -8.58
C ALA A 182 -16.99 -2.63 -7.57
N GLY A 183 -16.04 -2.76 -6.64
CA GLY A 183 -16.00 -3.87 -5.69
C GLY A 183 -15.26 -5.10 -6.21
N GLN A 184 -14.55 -4.98 -7.33
CA GLN A 184 -13.73 -6.05 -7.87
C GLN A 184 -12.31 -5.94 -7.34
N ILE A 185 -11.67 -7.10 -7.15
CA ILE A 185 -10.25 -7.17 -6.84
C ILE A 185 -9.60 -8.01 -7.92
N THR A 186 -8.66 -7.42 -8.65
CA THR A 186 -7.96 -8.09 -9.73
C THR A 186 -6.58 -8.54 -9.28
N MET A 187 -6.25 -9.80 -9.54
CA MET A 187 -4.93 -10.36 -9.34
C MET A 187 -4.17 -10.37 -10.66
N LEU A 188 -3.08 -9.62 -10.70
CA LEU A 188 -2.20 -9.49 -11.86
C LEU A 188 -0.87 -10.17 -11.56
N LYS A 189 -0.36 -10.95 -12.50
CA LYS A 189 1.02 -11.46 -12.45
C LYS A 189 1.95 -10.47 -13.10
N CYS A 190 3.03 -10.13 -12.42
CA CYS A 190 4.07 -9.25 -12.93
C CYS A 190 5.33 -10.08 -13.23
N ASP A 191 5.70 -10.18 -14.50
CA ASP A 191 6.91 -10.85 -14.94
C ASP A 191 7.63 -10.02 -16.02
N LEU A 192 8.77 -10.49 -16.51
CA LEU A 192 9.53 -9.75 -17.53
C LEU A 192 8.79 -9.58 -18.87
N GLN A 193 7.73 -10.36 -19.13
CA GLN A 193 6.90 -10.22 -20.32
C GLN A 193 5.83 -9.14 -20.16
N GLY A 194 5.57 -8.70 -18.93
CA GLY A 194 4.68 -7.61 -18.61
C GLY A 194 3.78 -7.91 -17.43
N VAL A 195 2.59 -7.33 -17.47
CA VAL A 195 1.56 -7.55 -16.44
C VAL A 195 0.38 -8.28 -17.08
N GLN A 196 0.04 -9.44 -16.54
CA GLN A 196 -1.01 -10.32 -17.06
C GLN A 196 -2.11 -10.52 -16.03
N LEU A 197 -3.36 -10.52 -16.48
CA LEU A 197 -4.51 -10.88 -15.66
C LEU A 197 -4.47 -12.37 -15.32
N ILE A 198 -4.55 -12.70 -14.04
CA ILE A 198 -4.72 -14.10 -13.59
C ILE A 198 -6.17 -14.37 -13.27
N THR A 199 -6.77 -13.56 -12.40
CA THR A 199 -8.18 -13.71 -12.02
C THR A 199 -8.73 -12.43 -11.40
N THR A 200 -10.04 -12.40 -11.21
CA THR A 200 -10.74 -11.32 -10.53
C THR A 200 -11.61 -11.92 -9.43
N PHE A 201 -11.41 -11.46 -8.20
CA PHE A 201 -12.23 -11.79 -7.06
C PHE A 201 -13.48 -10.92 -7.07
N LYS A 202 -14.64 -11.57 -6.98
CA LYS A 202 -15.95 -10.94 -6.91
C LYS A 202 -16.61 -11.37 -5.61
N GLY A 203 -17.06 -10.40 -4.84
CA GLY A 203 -17.72 -10.65 -3.54
C GLY A 203 -18.23 -9.36 -2.92
N HIS A 204 -17.46 -8.27 -3.03
CA HIS A 204 -17.92 -6.96 -2.62
C HIS A 204 -18.98 -6.40 -3.58
N THR A 205 -19.93 -5.65 -3.02
CA THR A 205 -21.01 -4.99 -3.77
C THR A 205 -20.81 -3.48 -3.87
N ALA A 206 -19.70 -2.96 -3.33
CA ALA A 206 -19.31 -1.57 -3.40
C ALA A 206 -17.78 -1.42 -3.42
N SER A 207 -17.30 -0.18 -3.57
CA SER A 207 -15.88 0.17 -3.70
C SER A 207 -14.97 -0.48 -2.65
N VAL A 208 -13.90 -1.15 -3.11
CA VAL A 208 -12.89 -1.75 -2.23
C VAL A 208 -11.96 -0.65 -1.73
N ARG A 209 -12.09 -0.22 -0.48
CA ARG A 209 -11.36 0.95 0.02
C ARG A 209 -9.92 0.63 0.44
N CYS A 210 -9.67 -0.59 0.88
CA CYS A 210 -8.36 -1.02 1.34
C CYS A 210 -8.11 -2.51 1.06
N LEU A 211 -6.83 -2.83 0.88
CA LEU A 211 -6.33 -4.19 0.74
C LEU A 211 -5.14 -4.38 1.68
N LYS A 212 -5.02 -5.57 2.27
CA LYS A 212 -3.82 -5.96 3.01
C LYS A 212 -3.44 -7.39 2.67
N TRP A 213 -2.25 -7.56 2.09
CA TRP A 213 -1.67 -8.86 1.80
C TRP A 213 -0.83 -9.35 2.99
N VAL A 214 -0.91 -10.65 3.28
CA VAL A 214 -0.09 -11.32 4.28
C VAL A 214 0.56 -12.54 3.63
N GLU A 215 1.86 -12.45 3.33
CA GLU A 215 2.62 -13.46 2.58
C GLU A 215 2.65 -14.84 3.26
N GLY A 216 2.86 -14.88 4.59
CA GLY A 216 3.00 -16.15 5.34
C GLY A 216 1.81 -17.12 5.19
N PRO A 217 0.59 -16.72 5.57
CA PRO A 217 -0.62 -17.53 5.38
C PRO A 217 -1.25 -17.36 3.99
N GLN A 218 -0.68 -16.53 3.11
CA GLN A 218 -1.19 -16.24 1.76
C GLN A 218 -2.66 -15.75 1.74
N LEU A 219 -2.97 -14.87 2.69
CA LEU A 219 -4.31 -14.28 2.83
C LEU A 219 -4.32 -12.84 2.34
N LEU A 220 -5.33 -12.52 1.53
CA LEU A 220 -5.66 -11.14 1.20
C LEU A 220 -6.88 -10.71 2.01
N PHE A 221 -6.79 -9.59 2.70
CA PHE A 221 -7.91 -8.95 3.37
C PHE A 221 -8.38 -7.77 2.52
N SER A 222 -9.69 -7.66 2.31
CA SER A 222 -10.30 -6.53 1.62
C SER A 222 -11.39 -5.89 2.46
N GLY A 223 -11.35 -4.57 2.58
CA GLY A 223 -12.40 -3.78 3.22
C GLY A 223 -13.13 -2.92 2.20
N SER A 224 -14.46 -2.87 2.28
CA SER A 224 -15.31 -2.24 1.27
C SER A 224 -16.32 -1.26 1.87
N CYS A 225 -16.83 -0.36 1.04
CA CYS A 225 -17.95 0.51 1.36
C CYS A 225 -19.28 -0.24 1.55
N ASP A 226 -19.34 -1.54 1.25
CA ASP A 226 -20.50 -2.41 1.54
C ASP A 226 -20.56 -2.85 3.02
N LEU A 227 -19.70 -2.29 3.87
CA LEU A 227 -19.62 -2.56 5.31
C LEU A 227 -19.08 -3.96 5.66
N SER A 228 -18.49 -4.67 4.70
CA SER A 228 -17.87 -5.99 4.93
C SER A 228 -16.34 -5.97 4.84
N VAL A 229 -15.73 -6.94 5.52
CA VAL A 229 -14.33 -7.34 5.31
C VAL A 229 -14.31 -8.77 4.83
N ILE A 230 -13.69 -9.03 3.68
CA ILE A 230 -13.57 -10.38 3.12
C ILE A 230 -12.12 -10.84 3.23
N VAL A 231 -11.93 -12.11 3.60
CA VAL A 231 -10.64 -12.77 3.62
C VAL A 231 -10.60 -13.77 2.47
N TRP A 232 -9.64 -13.57 1.58
CA TRP A 232 -9.41 -14.41 0.42
C TRP A 232 -8.23 -15.31 0.69
N ASP A 233 -8.47 -16.62 0.62
CA ASP A 233 -7.39 -17.60 0.59
C ASP A 233 -6.83 -17.70 -0.83
N VAL A 234 -5.61 -17.18 -1.01
CA VAL A 234 -4.89 -17.24 -2.30
C VAL A 234 -3.97 -18.46 -2.34
N GLY A 235 -3.68 -19.08 -1.19
CA GLY A 235 -2.70 -20.14 -1.01
C GLY A 235 -3.28 -21.53 -0.82
N GLY A 236 -3.56 -22.21 -1.93
CA GLY A 236 -3.76 -23.67 -1.92
C GLY A 236 -4.91 -24.17 -2.78
N THR A 237 -4.72 -24.26 -4.11
CA THR A 237 -5.58 -24.99 -5.09
C THR A 237 -7.08 -24.69 -5.14
N ARG A 238 -7.66 -23.89 -4.25
CA ARG A 238 -9.08 -23.51 -4.24
C ARG A 238 -9.19 -22.12 -3.63
N GLY A 239 -9.44 -21.12 -4.47
CA GLY A 239 -9.79 -19.76 -4.02
C GLY A 239 -11.06 -19.80 -3.17
N THR A 240 -10.89 -20.07 -1.88
CA THR A 240 -11.98 -20.23 -0.92
C THR A 240 -12.16 -18.89 -0.24
N ILE A 241 -13.40 -18.40 -0.26
CA ILE A 241 -13.77 -17.09 0.30
C ILE A 241 -14.22 -17.30 1.74
N TYR A 242 -13.67 -16.55 2.69
CA TYR A 242 -14.19 -16.46 4.04
C TYR A 242 -14.75 -15.04 4.27
N GLU A 243 -16.06 -14.95 4.49
CA GLU A 243 -16.73 -13.68 4.76
C GLU A 243 -16.75 -13.40 6.27
N LEU A 244 -16.23 -12.23 6.68
CA LEU A 244 -16.32 -11.74 8.05
C LEU A 244 -17.32 -10.59 8.08
N ILE A 245 -18.55 -10.89 8.48
CA ILE A 245 -19.58 -9.87 8.73
C ILE A 245 -19.40 -9.36 10.16
N ILE A 246 -18.77 -8.20 10.32
CA ILE A 246 -18.74 -7.50 11.61
C ILE A 246 -20.06 -6.74 11.74
N LYS A 247 -21.04 -7.33 12.43
CA LYS A 247 -22.24 -6.61 12.86
C LYS A 247 -21.84 -5.66 14.00
N ILE A 248 -21.75 -4.37 13.69
CA ILE A 248 -21.67 -3.33 14.71
C ILE A 248 -23.09 -3.15 15.25
N ASN A 249 -23.35 -3.66 16.45
CA ASN A 249 -24.58 -3.39 17.21
C ASN A 249 -24.48 -2.03 17.90
#